data_AF-A0A2M8PGG3-F1
#
_entry.id   AF-A0A2M8PGG3-F1
#
_cell.length_a   1.000
_cell.length_b   1.000
_cell.length_c   1.000
_cell.angle_alpha   90.00
_cell.angle_beta   90.00
_cell.angle_gamma   90.00
#
_symmetry.space_group_name_H-M   'P 1'
#
loop_
_entity.id
_entity.type
_entity.pdbx_description
1 polymer ?
#
loop_
_entity_poly.entity_id
_entity_poly.type
_entity_poly.pdbx_seq_one_letter_code
_entity_poly.pdbx_strand_id
1 'polypeptide(L)'
;MRSPFTAGAPAIVFNMGDTAAGYVNYDGAIDAITINGTTWDFELTAPAAPSSIDFFNPGDCRVDPKPGDRLAICCEASRIVVYGVANNSRGFFLSTFDFEDLVRAGRRGIFVNRQQDGVISASMSRSQNIWVAWNGGQYNATGQPDQGFAKLVRCPLPASVVQALHQRSE
;
A
#
# COMPACT_ATOMS: atom_id res chain seq x y z
N MET A 1 43.58 -33.06 3.22
CA MET A 1 42.69 -32.30 4.12
C MET A 1 41.51 -33.18 4.46
N ARG A 2 41.30 -33.49 5.75
CA ARG A 2 40.14 -34.24 6.22
C ARG A 2 38.98 -33.25 6.39
N SER A 3 37.80 -33.60 5.89
CA SER A 3 36.54 -32.87 6.14
C SER A 3 36.32 -32.75 7.65
N PRO A 4 35.99 -31.57 8.20
CA PRO A 4 35.89 -31.35 9.66
C PRO A 4 34.59 -31.89 10.27
N PHE A 5 33.76 -32.59 9.51
CA PHE A 5 32.48 -33.10 10.01
C PHE A 5 32.63 -34.52 10.57
N THR A 6 32.73 -34.61 11.89
CA THR A 6 32.61 -35.87 12.63
C THR A 6 31.17 -36.38 12.53
N ALA A 7 30.97 -37.64 12.15
CA ALA A 7 29.65 -38.27 12.20
C ALA A 7 29.10 -38.16 13.65
N GLY A 8 27.95 -37.50 13.81
CA GLY A 8 27.33 -37.22 15.12
C GLY A 8 27.57 -35.81 15.68
N ALA A 9 28.24 -34.90 14.96
CA ALA A 9 28.27 -33.49 15.33
C ALA A 9 26.88 -32.83 15.14
N PRO A 10 26.53 -31.79 15.93
CA PRO A 10 25.28 -31.06 15.73
C PRO A 10 25.26 -30.45 14.32
N ALA A 11 24.39 -30.98 13.47
CA ALA A 11 24.10 -30.37 12.19
C ALA A 11 23.14 -29.20 12.43
N ILE A 12 23.55 -28.00 12.01
CA ILE A 12 22.62 -26.88 11.84
C ILE A 12 22.24 -26.88 10.37
N VAL A 13 20.98 -27.16 10.08
CA VAL A 13 20.44 -27.10 8.72
C VAL A 13 19.51 -25.89 8.65
N PHE A 14 19.82 -24.97 7.74
CA PHE A 14 18.90 -23.91 7.33
C PHE A 14 18.11 -24.42 6.15
N ASN A 15 16.81 -24.62 6.33
CA ASN A 15 15.91 -24.85 5.20
C ASN A 15 15.53 -23.50 4.63
N MET A 16 15.82 -23.28 3.36
CA MET A 16 15.28 -22.18 2.58
C MET A 16 14.18 -22.85 1.77
N GLY A 17 12.92 -22.68 2.17
CA GLY A 17 11.77 -23.48 1.72
C GLY A 17 11.75 -23.78 0.21
N ASP A 18 11.12 -24.91 -0.14
CA ASP A 18 11.05 -25.40 -1.52
C ASP A 18 10.53 -24.33 -2.49
N THR A 19 11.36 -23.96 -3.48
CA THR A 19 11.03 -23.03 -4.57
C THR A 19 9.90 -23.52 -5.49
N ALA A 20 9.33 -24.70 -5.25
CA ALA A 20 8.34 -25.33 -6.14
C ALA A 20 6.88 -24.84 -6.01
N ALA A 21 6.55 -23.91 -5.12
CA ALA A 21 5.21 -23.33 -5.10
C ALA A 21 5.21 -21.84 -4.71
N GLY A 22 5.12 -20.94 -5.70
CA GLY A 22 4.48 -19.63 -5.54
C GLY A 22 5.12 -18.54 -4.67
N TYR A 23 6.17 -18.80 -3.88
CA TYR A 23 6.79 -17.79 -3.00
C TYR A 23 7.92 -17.00 -3.67
N VAL A 24 7.66 -16.42 -4.84
CA VAL A 24 8.67 -15.76 -5.69
C VAL A 24 9.12 -14.35 -5.23
N ASN A 25 8.99 -13.99 -3.95
CA ASN A 25 9.45 -12.66 -3.48
C ASN A 25 10.08 -12.63 -2.08
N TYR A 26 10.30 -13.79 -1.44
CA TYR A 26 11.07 -13.86 -0.19
C TYR A 26 12.44 -14.47 -0.46
N ASP A 27 13.25 -13.78 -1.29
CA ASP A 27 14.67 -14.09 -1.41
C ASP A 27 15.30 -13.99 -0.01
N GLY A 28 15.56 -15.14 0.62
CA GLY A 28 16.41 -15.22 1.81
C GLY A 28 15.73 -15.45 3.18
N ALA A 29 14.43 -15.75 3.26
CA ALA A 29 13.83 -16.07 4.56
C ALA A 29 14.20 -17.51 4.99
N ILE A 30 14.72 -17.66 6.21
CA ILE A 30 14.90 -18.97 6.86
C ILE A 30 13.51 -19.51 7.17
N ASP A 31 13.15 -20.64 6.55
CA ASP A 31 11.87 -21.33 6.71
C ASP A 31 11.87 -22.16 8.00
N ALA A 32 12.96 -22.93 8.21
CA ALA A 32 13.16 -23.69 9.43
C ALA A 32 14.64 -23.82 9.80
N ILE A 33 14.90 -23.96 11.10
CA ILE A 33 16.20 -24.33 11.64
C ILE A 33 16.08 -25.72 12.28
N THR A 34 16.94 -26.65 11.87
CA THR A 34 17.06 -27.96 12.53
C THR A 34 18.39 -28.06 13.28
N ILE A 35 18.34 -28.39 14.57
CA ILE A 35 19.52 -28.66 15.41
C ILE A 35 19.30 -29.98 16.15
N ASN A 36 20.23 -30.93 16.03
CA ASN A 36 20.19 -32.22 16.72
C ASN A 36 18.86 -32.99 16.54
N GLY A 37 18.25 -32.87 15.35
CA GLY A 37 16.98 -33.53 15.02
C GLY A 37 15.73 -32.82 15.55
N THR A 38 15.87 -31.69 16.23
CA THR A 38 14.74 -30.80 16.56
C THR A 38 14.62 -29.73 15.50
N THR A 39 13.44 -29.57 14.91
CA THR A 39 13.14 -28.54 13.91
C THR A 39 12.28 -27.46 14.54
N TRP A 40 12.75 -26.21 14.46
CA TRP A 40 11.93 -25.02 14.68
C TRP A 40 11.52 -24.49 13.32
N ASP A 41 10.23 -24.60 13.06
CA ASP A 41 9.58 -24.02 11.90
C ASP A 41 9.20 -22.58 12.23
N PHE A 42 9.53 -21.65 11.33
CA PHE A 42 9.14 -20.25 11.41
C PHE A 42 7.97 -19.96 10.46
N GLU A 43 7.04 -20.89 10.33
CA GLU A 43 5.73 -20.56 9.82
C GLU A 43 5.13 -19.47 10.71
N LEU A 44 4.92 -18.27 10.15
CA LEU A 44 4.12 -17.25 10.81
C LEU A 44 2.73 -17.86 10.96
N THR A 45 2.44 -18.49 12.10
CA THR A 45 1.10 -18.97 12.44
C THR A 45 0.21 -17.75 12.64
N ALA A 46 -0.21 -17.13 11.54
CA ALA A 46 -1.40 -16.31 11.52
C ALA A 46 -2.56 -17.25 11.85
N PRO A 47 -3.45 -16.92 12.80
CA PRO A 47 -4.63 -17.73 13.06
C PRO A 47 -5.43 -17.85 11.76
N ALA A 48 -5.41 -19.05 11.16
CA ALA A 48 -6.13 -19.41 9.93
C ALA A 48 -6.40 -18.22 9.00
N ALA A 49 -5.34 -17.57 8.50
CA ALA A 49 -5.51 -16.67 7.37
C ALA A 49 -5.92 -17.54 6.17
N PRO A 50 -6.99 -17.17 5.43
CA PRO A 50 -7.41 -17.95 4.27
C PRO A 50 -6.23 -18.14 3.32
N SER A 51 -6.16 -19.32 2.70
CA SER A 51 -5.12 -19.74 1.75
C SER A 51 -5.14 -18.97 0.42
N SER A 52 -5.60 -17.72 0.42
CA SER A 52 -5.47 -16.77 -0.66
C SER A 52 -4.47 -15.69 -0.24
N ILE A 53 -3.42 -15.51 -1.05
CA ILE A 53 -2.71 -14.23 -1.04
C ILE A 53 -3.71 -13.21 -1.58
N ASP A 54 -4.42 -12.55 -0.69
CA ASP A 54 -5.33 -11.49 -1.08
C ASP A 54 -4.50 -10.32 -1.58
N PHE A 55 -4.60 -10.04 -2.88
CA PHE A 55 -3.95 -8.89 -3.55
C PHE A 55 -4.21 -7.56 -2.82
N PHE A 56 -5.33 -7.48 -2.11
CA PHE A 56 -5.75 -6.33 -1.33
C PHE A 56 -6.20 -6.78 0.06
N ASN A 57 -5.59 -6.21 1.10
CA ASN A 57 -6.03 -6.37 2.48
C ASN A 57 -6.79 -5.10 2.90
N PRO A 58 -8.12 -5.14 3.07
CA PRO A 58 -8.89 -3.97 3.53
C PRO A 58 -8.60 -3.58 4.98
N GLY A 59 -7.86 -4.42 5.73
CA GLY A 59 -7.39 -4.15 7.08
C GLY A 59 -6.10 -3.33 7.15
N ASP A 60 -5.46 -3.03 6.02
CA ASP A 60 -4.41 -2.01 5.98
C ASP A 60 -4.95 -0.67 5.47
N CYS A 61 -4.13 0.38 5.51
CA CYS A 61 -4.57 1.72 5.15
C CYS A 61 -4.88 1.88 3.66
N ARG A 62 -4.51 0.94 2.78
CA ARG A 62 -4.61 1.11 1.34
C ARG A 62 -6.06 1.14 0.89
N VAL A 63 -6.29 1.94 -0.14
CA VAL A 63 -7.54 1.92 -0.89
C VAL A 63 -7.44 0.83 -1.96
N ASP A 64 -8.46 -0.01 -2.04
CA ASP A 64 -8.61 -1.13 -3.00
C ASP A 64 -8.05 -0.81 -4.39
N PRO A 65 -6.84 -1.28 -4.75
CA PRO A 65 -6.21 -0.99 -6.03
C PRO A 65 -6.92 -1.74 -7.17
N LYS A 66 -7.22 -1.04 -8.26
CA LYS A 66 -7.82 -1.63 -9.46
C LYS A 66 -6.77 -1.84 -10.55
N PRO A 67 -6.92 -2.89 -11.39
CA PRO A 67 -6.08 -3.05 -12.56
C PRO A 67 -6.07 -1.77 -13.40
N GLY A 68 -4.88 -1.26 -13.72
CA GLY A 68 -4.72 -0.02 -14.46
C GLY A 68 -4.66 1.26 -13.61
N ASP A 69 -4.90 1.19 -12.29
CA ASP A 69 -4.73 2.34 -11.41
C ASP A 69 -3.30 2.89 -11.50
N ARG A 70 -3.21 4.20 -11.73
CA ARG A 70 -1.96 4.97 -11.76
C ARG A 70 -1.74 5.74 -10.45
N LEU A 71 -2.63 5.54 -9.49
CA LEU A 71 -2.60 6.09 -8.14
C LEU A 71 -2.71 4.98 -7.11
N ALA A 72 -1.77 4.94 -6.16
CA ALA A 72 -1.88 4.18 -4.94
C ALA A 72 -2.14 5.12 -3.78
N ILE A 73 -3.22 4.89 -3.04
CA ILE A 73 -3.70 5.79 -1.97
C ILE A 73 -3.78 4.99 -0.67
N CYS A 74 -3.28 5.57 0.42
CA CYS A 74 -3.39 5.04 1.76
C CYS A 74 -4.12 6.07 2.65
N CYS A 75 -5.20 5.64 3.29
CA CYS A 75 -5.96 6.38 4.29
C CYS A 75 -5.31 6.19 5.67
N GLU A 76 -4.46 7.12 6.07
CA GLU A 76 -3.94 7.18 7.44
C GLU A 76 -4.98 7.82 8.38
N ALA A 77 -4.70 7.84 9.68
CA ALA A 77 -5.64 8.30 10.70
C ALA A 77 -6.14 9.75 10.47
N SER A 78 -5.30 10.64 9.94
CA SER A 78 -5.63 12.08 9.78
C SER A 78 -5.50 12.60 8.36
N ARG A 79 -5.09 11.77 7.39
CA ARG A 79 -4.72 12.22 6.05
C ARG A 79 -4.75 11.08 5.04
N ILE A 80 -4.72 11.44 3.76
CA ILE A 80 -4.36 10.51 2.68
C ILE A 80 -2.89 10.68 2.29
N VAL A 81 -2.25 9.57 1.98
CA VAL A 81 -0.94 9.52 1.33
C VAL A 81 -1.15 9.03 -0.10
N VAL A 82 -0.59 9.75 -1.07
CA VAL A 82 -0.81 9.50 -2.49
C VAL A 82 0.53 9.24 -3.18
N TYR A 83 0.61 8.08 -3.82
CA TYR A 83 1.71 7.68 -4.70
C TYR A 83 1.21 7.62 -6.14
N GLY A 84 2.04 8.08 -7.07
CA GLY A 84 1.88 7.79 -8.48
C GLY A 84 2.51 6.44 -8.81
N VAL A 85 1.96 5.71 -9.78
CA VAL A 85 2.54 4.47 -10.28
C VAL A 85 3.19 4.76 -11.63
N ALA A 86 4.49 4.50 -11.77
CA ALA A 86 5.23 4.70 -13.00
C ALA A 86 4.98 3.58 -14.04
N ASN A 87 5.51 3.72 -15.26
CA ASN A 87 5.32 2.75 -16.34
C ASN A 87 5.96 1.37 -16.07
N ASN A 88 6.93 1.32 -15.16
CA ASN A 88 7.56 0.09 -14.69
C ASN A 88 6.88 -0.48 -13.43
N SER A 89 5.65 -0.06 -13.15
CA SER A 89 4.85 -0.47 -11.98
C SER A 89 5.48 -0.15 -10.62
N ARG A 90 6.43 0.80 -10.56
CA ARG A 90 6.98 1.28 -9.30
C ARG A 90 6.21 2.51 -8.80
N GLY A 91 5.83 2.47 -7.53
CA GLY A 91 5.24 3.62 -6.85
C GLY A 91 6.28 4.69 -6.54
N PHE A 92 5.89 5.96 -6.63
CA PHE A 92 6.68 7.11 -6.19
C PHE A 92 5.77 8.13 -5.50
N PHE A 93 6.29 8.82 -4.50
CA PHE A 93 5.50 9.71 -3.67
C PHE A 93 5.09 10.97 -4.45
N LEU A 94 3.78 11.27 -4.46
CA LEU A 94 3.25 12.50 -5.04
C LEU A 94 2.96 13.54 -3.96
N SER A 95 2.11 13.21 -2.98
CA SER A 95 1.75 14.14 -1.90
C SER A 95 1.00 13.48 -0.75
N THR A 96 0.77 14.25 0.31
CA THR A 96 -0.19 13.97 1.38
C THR A 96 -1.24 15.08 1.44
N PHE A 97 -2.47 14.73 1.81
CA PHE A 97 -3.53 15.71 2.07
C PHE A 97 -4.20 15.43 3.40
N ASP A 98 -4.11 16.38 4.33
CA ASP A 98 -4.77 16.28 5.62
C ASP A 98 -6.29 16.42 5.46
N PHE A 99 -7.04 15.62 6.22
CA PHE A 99 -8.49 15.64 6.12
C PHE A 99 -9.08 17.01 6.49
N GLU A 100 -8.51 17.70 7.47
CA GLU A 100 -8.98 19.04 7.86
C GLU A 100 -8.85 20.07 6.74
N ASP A 101 -7.75 20.04 5.99
CA ASP A 101 -7.54 20.93 4.85
C ASP A 101 -8.49 20.58 3.70
N LEU A 102 -8.74 19.29 3.47
CA LEU A 102 -9.74 18.84 2.49
C LEU A 102 -11.17 19.25 2.88
N VAL A 103 -11.51 19.19 4.18
CA VAL A 103 -12.79 19.69 4.69
C VAL A 103 -12.93 21.19 4.41
N ARG A 104 -11.89 21.97 4.75
CA ARG A 104 -11.86 23.43 4.58
C ARG A 104 -11.96 23.85 3.12
N ALA A 105 -11.27 23.14 2.23
CA ALA A 105 -11.29 23.41 0.80
C ALA A 105 -12.56 22.91 0.09
N GLY A 106 -13.19 21.88 0.65
CA GLY A 106 -14.40 21.27 0.14
C GLY A 106 -14.32 20.83 -1.31
N ARG A 107 -15.35 21.16 -2.11
CA ARG A 107 -15.44 20.74 -3.52
C ARG A 107 -14.39 21.40 -4.41
N ARG A 108 -13.91 22.59 -4.03
CA ARG A 108 -12.82 23.27 -4.74
C ARG A 108 -11.52 22.49 -4.63
N GLY A 109 -11.32 21.81 -3.49
CA GLY A 109 -10.14 21.00 -3.23
C GLY A 109 -8.86 21.83 -3.12
N ILE A 110 -7.76 21.09 -2.99
CA ILE A 110 -6.39 21.59 -2.91
C ILE A 110 -5.53 20.82 -3.90
N PHE A 111 -4.41 21.39 -4.30
CA PHE A 111 -3.49 20.77 -5.24
C PHE A 111 -2.05 21.07 -4.88
N VAL A 112 -1.17 20.17 -5.30
CA VAL A 112 0.28 20.29 -5.18
C VAL A 112 0.89 20.14 -6.57
N ASN A 113 1.65 21.14 -7.00
CA ASN A 113 2.43 21.07 -8.22
C ASN A 113 3.80 20.46 -7.91
N ARG A 114 4.04 19.26 -8.44
CA ARG A 114 5.28 18.48 -8.29
C ARG A 114 6.22 18.64 -9.48
N GLN A 115 6.04 19.70 -10.27
CA GLN A 115 6.86 20.06 -11.43
C GLN A 115 6.93 18.92 -12.45
N GLN A 116 8.07 18.23 -12.54
CA GLN A 116 8.30 17.13 -13.47
C GLN A 116 7.28 15.99 -13.27
N ASP A 117 6.78 15.81 -12.04
CA ASP A 117 5.79 14.78 -11.74
C ASP A 117 4.35 15.25 -11.97
N GLY A 118 4.11 16.48 -12.43
CA GLY A 118 2.77 17.01 -12.69
C GLY A 118 2.06 17.54 -11.44
N VAL A 119 0.74 17.64 -11.50
CA VAL A 119 -0.11 18.22 -10.46
C VAL A 119 -1.01 17.15 -9.87
N ILE A 120 -0.93 16.94 -8.56
CA ILE A 120 -1.86 16.09 -7.82
C ILE A 120 -2.85 16.98 -7.08
N SER A 121 -4.15 16.68 -7.22
CA SER A 121 -5.22 17.39 -6.53
C SER A 121 -6.11 16.43 -5.76
N ALA A 122 -6.69 16.94 -4.68
CA ALA A 122 -7.67 16.24 -3.88
C ALA A 122 -8.79 17.17 -3.41
N SER A 123 -10.01 16.66 -3.34
CA SER A 123 -11.18 17.37 -2.83
C SER A 123 -12.07 16.45 -2.00
N MET A 124 -12.87 17.02 -1.10
CA MET A 124 -13.75 16.24 -0.22
C MET A 124 -15.19 16.76 -0.25
N SER A 125 -16.11 15.88 -0.63
CA SER A 125 -17.55 16.12 -0.60
C SER A 125 -18.10 16.03 0.83
N ARG A 126 -19.27 16.64 1.08
CA ARG A 126 -19.95 16.50 2.39
C ARG A 126 -20.34 15.06 2.72
N SER A 127 -20.60 14.26 1.68
CA SER A 127 -20.88 12.83 1.77
C SER A 127 -19.61 11.99 1.96
N GLN A 128 -18.52 12.59 2.46
CA GLN A 128 -17.25 11.95 2.81
C GLN A 128 -16.49 11.31 1.65
N ASN A 129 -16.95 11.48 0.40
CA ASN A 129 -16.19 11.01 -0.76
C ASN A 129 -15.03 11.97 -1.02
N ILE A 130 -13.84 11.41 -1.18
CA ILE A 130 -12.61 12.11 -1.51
C ILE A 130 -12.30 11.82 -2.98
N TRP A 131 -12.19 12.86 -3.79
CA TRP A 131 -11.71 12.73 -5.17
C TRP A 131 -10.23 13.05 -5.20
N VAL A 132 -9.43 12.20 -5.83
CA VAL A 132 -7.99 12.40 -6.04
C VAL A 132 -7.69 12.28 -7.52
N ALA A 133 -6.97 13.24 -8.11
CA ALA A 133 -6.64 13.23 -9.54
C ALA A 133 -5.22 13.75 -9.81
N TRP A 134 -4.53 13.08 -10.74
CA TRP A 134 -3.17 13.40 -11.14
C TRP A 134 -3.11 13.83 -12.61
N ASN A 135 -2.55 15.01 -12.87
CA ASN A 135 -2.56 15.67 -14.18
C ASN A 135 -1.15 16.10 -14.62
N GLY A 136 -0.82 15.87 -15.89
CA GLY A 136 0.44 16.25 -16.52
C GLY A 136 1.66 15.46 -16.05
N GLY A 137 2.82 16.11 -16.10
CA GLY A 137 4.11 15.53 -15.73
C GLY A 137 4.67 14.55 -16.75
N GLN A 138 5.83 13.98 -16.42
CA GLN A 138 6.62 13.09 -17.27
C GLN A 138 5.91 11.78 -17.65
N TYR A 139 4.81 11.46 -16.98
CA TYR A 139 4.00 10.27 -17.24
C TYR A 139 2.69 10.59 -17.98
N ASN A 140 2.51 11.83 -18.46
CA ASN A 140 1.32 12.29 -19.17
C ASN A 140 0.00 11.94 -18.44
N ALA A 141 -0.04 12.16 -17.12
CA ALA A 141 -1.20 11.83 -16.32
C ALA A 141 -2.42 12.67 -16.77
N THR A 142 -3.57 12.05 -16.97
CA THR A 142 -4.72 12.73 -17.63
C THR A 142 -5.77 13.24 -16.66
N GLY A 143 -5.64 12.92 -15.37
CA GLY A 143 -6.64 13.18 -14.35
C GLY A 143 -7.95 12.43 -14.57
N GLN A 144 -7.99 11.47 -15.50
CA GLN A 144 -9.20 10.73 -15.83
C GLN A 144 -9.22 9.36 -15.13
N PRO A 145 -10.38 8.95 -14.57
CA PRO A 145 -10.50 7.69 -13.83
C PRO A 145 -10.46 6.45 -14.73
N ASP A 146 -11.00 6.53 -15.95
CA ASP A 146 -10.96 5.45 -16.95
C ASP A 146 -9.54 5.11 -17.42
N GLN A 147 -8.60 6.03 -17.21
CA GLN A 147 -7.17 5.86 -17.49
C GLN A 147 -6.34 5.64 -16.21
N GLY A 148 -6.99 5.42 -15.07
CA GLY A 148 -6.37 5.15 -13.78
C GLY A 148 -5.71 6.36 -13.10
N PHE A 149 -5.82 7.56 -13.67
CA PHE A 149 -5.17 8.77 -13.14
C PHE A 149 -6.06 9.57 -12.18
N ALA A 150 -7.25 9.07 -11.85
CA ALA A 150 -8.08 9.63 -10.80
C ALA A 150 -8.91 8.55 -10.10
N LYS A 151 -9.29 8.84 -8.86
CA LYS A 151 -10.04 7.89 -8.04
C LYS A 151 -10.96 8.59 -7.06
N LEU A 152 -12.16 8.03 -6.90
CA LEU A 152 -13.06 8.35 -5.79
C LEU A 152 -12.80 7.37 -4.64
N VAL A 153 -12.52 7.91 -3.48
CA VAL A 153 -12.08 7.18 -2.29
C VAL A 153 -13.04 7.46 -1.13
N ARG A 154 -13.25 6.46 -0.28
CA ARG A 154 -13.81 6.63 1.07
C ARG A 154 -12.80 6.13 2.08
N CYS A 155 -12.38 7.04 2.97
CA CYS A 155 -11.52 6.71 4.10
C CYS A 155 -12.34 6.62 5.38
N PRO A 156 -11.93 5.81 6.37
CA PRO A 156 -12.37 6.00 7.75
C PRO A 156 -11.92 7.39 8.22
N LEU A 157 -12.87 8.27 8.54
CA LEU A 157 -12.59 9.64 8.98
C LEU A 157 -12.67 9.75 10.51
N PRO A 158 -11.82 10.55 11.16
CA PRO A 158 -11.99 10.93 12.55
C PRO A 158 -13.36 11.59 12.79
N ALA A 159 -13.95 11.37 13.97
CA ALA A 159 -15.26 11.94 14.32
C ALA A 159 -15.28 13.48 14.20
N SER A 160 -14.17 14.16 14.54
CA SER A 160 -14.01 15.61 14.38
C SER A 160 -14.15 16.06 12.93
N VAL A 161 -13.56 15.31 11.99
CA VAL A 161 -13.65 15.57 10.55
C VAL A 161 -15.08 15.39 10.05
N VAL A 162 -15.76 14.31 10.48
CA VAL A 162 -17.15 14.04 10.12
C VAL A 162 -18.07 15.16 10.62
N GLN A 163 -17.88 15.61 11.86
CA GLN A 163 -18.63 16.72 12.43
C GLN A 163 -18.40 18.03 11.64
N ALA A 164 -17.16 18.32 11.29
CA ALA A 164 -16.81 19.51 10.50
C ALA A 164 -17.44 19.47 9.09
N LEU A 165 -17.53 18.31 8.45
CA LEU A 165 -18.22 18.16 7.16
C LEU A 165 -19.71 18.49 7.23
N HIS A 166 -20.38 18.12 8.33
CA HIS A 166 -21.80 18.42 8.54
C HIS A 166 -22.07 19.90 8.81
N GLN A 167 -21.10 20.62 9.37
CA GLN A 167 -21.22 22.04 9.71
C GLN A 167 -20.86 22.98 8.55
N ARG A 168 -20.18 22.48 7.51
CA ARG A 168 -19.77 23.26 6.35
C ARG A 168 -21.01 23.75 5.58
N SER A 169 -21.13 25.05 5.29
CA SER A 169 -22.10 25.60 4.31
C SER A 169 -21.60 25.37 2.86
N GLU A 170 -22.50 25.29 1.87
CA GLU A 170 -22.12 24.86 0.50
C GLU A 170 -21.29 25.91 -0.22
#